data_AF-A0A5B8I4J0-F1
#
_entry.id   AF-A0A5B8I4J0-F1
#
_cell.length_a   1.000
_cell.length_b   1.000
_cell.length_c   1.000
_cell.angle_alpha   90.00
_cell.angle_beta   90.00
_cell.angle_gamma   90.00
#
_symmetry.space_group_name_H-M   'P 1'
#
loop_
_entity.id
_entity.type
_entity.pdbx_description
1 polymer ?
#
loop_
_entity_poly.entity_id
_entity_poly.type
_entity_poly.pdbx_seq_one_letter_code
_entity_poly.pdbx_strand_id
1 'polypeptide(L)'
;MGKYIIVWNENKTQGILLSQENETIDTYDDAFHAGGGMEQGNVASLADAFRNIYGEEQQCSYQCVDIENENSIPIEHDSSTWDDDWDYEDANN
;
A
#
# COMPACT_ATOMS: atom_id res chain seq x y z
N MET A 1 -3.03 15.43 -10.88
CA MET A 1 -4.05 14.44 -10.51
C MET A 1 -3.65 13.01 -10.87
N GLY A 2 -3.36 12.18 -9.88
CA GLY A 2 -3.27 10.72 -10.01
C GLY A 2 -4.58 10.09 -9.55
N LYS A 3 -5.06 9.09 -10.30
CA LYS A 3 -6.28 8.34 -9.95
C LYS A 3 -5.88 7.05 -9.22
N TYR A 4 -6.55 6.75 -8.12
CA TYR A 4 -6.27 5.55 -7.33
C TYR A 4 -7.57 4.87 -6.88
N ILE A 5 -7.49 3.59 -6.55
CA ILE A 5 -8.50 2.90 -5.75
C ILE A 5 -7.89 2.59 -4.39
N ILE A 6 -8.54 3.03 -3.32
CA ILE A 6 -8.21 2.56 -1.97
C ILE A 6 -9.15 1.40 -1.60
N VAL A 7 -8.58 0.33 -1.05
CA VAL A 7 -9.31 -0.82 -0.49
C VAL A 7 -8.96 -0.94 0.99
N TRP A 8 -9.95 -1.07 1.86
CA TRP A 8 -9.72 -1.16 3.30
C TRP A 8 -10.78 -2.04 3.98
N ASN A 9 -10.44 -2.59 5.15
CA ASN A 9 -11.42 -3.22 6.04
C ASN A 9 -11.80 -2.21 7.12
N GLU A 10 -13.10 -1.89 7.24
CA GLU A 10 -13.60 -0.84 8.14
C GLU A 10 -13.31 -1.11 9.63
N ASN A 11 -13.09 -2.37 9.99
CA ASN A 11 -12.79 -2.79 11.35
C ASN A 11 -11.28 -2.85 11.65
N LYS A 12 -10.43 -2.50 10.68
CA LYS A 12 -8.96 -2.56 10.78
C LYS A 12 -8.36 -1.20 10.43
N THR A 13 -7.10 -1.01 10.79
CA THR A 13 -6.38 0.26 10.56
C THR A 13 -5.64 0.31 9.22
N GLN A 14 -5.62 -0.79 8.48
CA GLN A 14 -4.80 -0.94 7.28
C GLN A 14 -5.65 -1.03 6.02
N GLY A 15 -5.14 -0.45 4.94
CA GLY A 15 -5.70 -0.50 3.59
C GLY A 15 -4.58 -0.44 2.56
N ILE A 16 -4.92 -0.70 1.30
CA ILE A 16 -3.98 -0.60 0.17
C ILE A 16 -4.48 0.47 -0.80
N LEU A 17 -3.54 1.15 -1.46
CA LEU A 17 -3.80 2.03 -2.60
C LEU A 17 -3.30 1.37 -3.88
N LEU A 18 -4.15 1.28 -4.89
CA LEU A 18 -3.85 0.78 -6.21
C LEU A 18 -3.90 1.95 -7.20
N SER A 19 -2.79 2.18 -7.91
CA SER A 19 -2.71 3.24 -8.92
C SER A 19 -3.53 2.86 -10.17
N GLN A 20 -4.32 3.80 -10.67
CA GLN A 20 -5.01 3.69 -11.96
C GLN A 20 -4.26 4.42 -13.08
N GLU A 21 -2.93 4.51 -13.01
CA GLU A 21 -2.11 5.27 -13.96
C GLU A 21 -2.32 4.91 -15.45
N ASN A 22 -3.03 3.81 -15.78
CA ASN A 22 -3.43 3.47 -17.14
C ASN A 22 -4.93 3.10 -17.34
N GLU A 23 -5.83 3.41 -16.39
CA GLU A 23 -7.27 3.06 -16.45
C GLU A 23 -7.55 1.62 -16.92
N THR A 24 -6.68 0.67 -16.55
CA THR A 24 -6.82 -0.72 -16.93
C THR A 24 -7.93 -1.37 -16.11
N ILE A 25 -8.74 -2.20 -16.77
CA ILE A 25 -9.79 -3.04 -16.14
C ILE A 25 -9.20 -3.83 -14.96
N ASP A 26 -7.96 -4.28 -15.11
CA ASP A 26 -7.17 -5.02 -14.14
C ASP A 26 -7.14 -4.39 -12.74
N THR A 27 -7.13 -3.05 -12.61
CA THR A 27 -7.06 -2.40 -11.29
C THR A 27 -8.37 -2.51 -10.50
N TYR A 28 -9.52 -2.52 -11.19
CA TYR A 28 -10.81 -2.77 -10.52
C TYR A 28 -10.95 -4.23 -10.11
N ASP A 29 -10.46 -5.15 -10.94
CA ASP A 29 -10.45 -6.58 -10.64
C ASP A 29 -9.52 -6.88 -9.45
N ASP A 30 -8.35 -6.25 -9.39
CA ASP A 30 -7.45 -6.29 -8.24
C ASP A 30 -8.12 -5.74 -6.96
N ALA A 31 -8.80 -4.60 -7.06
CA ALA A 31 -9.49 -4.01 -5.92
C ALA A 31 -10.63 -4.91 -5.42
N PHE A 32 -11.39 -5.49 -6.35
CA PHE A 32 -12.47 -6.43 -6.04
C PHE A 32 -11.92 -7.72 -5.41
N HIS A 33 -10.84 -8.27 -5.97
CA HIS A 33 -10.15 -9.42 -5.41
C HIS A 33 -9.63 -9.13 -3.99
N ALA A 34 -8.95 -8.00 -3.79
CA ALA A 34 -8.43 -7.58 -2.49
C ALA A 34 -9.54 -7.52 -1.43
N GLY A 35 -10.74 -7.07 -1.83
CA GLY A 35 -11.91 -7.01 -0.97
C GLY A 35 -12.57 -8.35 -0.63
N GLY A 36 -12.07 -9.47 -1.14
CA GLY A 36 -12.64 -10.80 -0.94
C GLY A 36 -13.44 -11.35 -2.12
N GLY A 37 -13.48 -10.62 -3.24
CA GLY A 37 -14.10 -11.05 -4.49
C GLY A 37 -13.43 -12.30 -5.09
N MET A 38 -14.14 -12.99 -5.96
CA MET A 38 -13.59 -14.16 -6.66
C MET A 38 -12.45 -13.73 -7.58
N GLU A 39 -11.37 -14.51 -7.60
CA GLU A 39 -10.22 -14.25 -8.45
C GLU A 39 -10.61 -14.32 -9.93
N GLN A 40 -10.24 -13.28 -10.68
CA GLN A 40 -10.38 -13.25 -12.14
C GLN A 40 -9.02 -12.90 -12.74
N GLY A 41 -8.38 -13.86 -13.40
CA GLY A 41 -7.15 -13.63 -14.14
C GLY A 41 -5.90 -13.46 -13.25
N ASN A 42 -4.93 -12.69 -13.74
CA ASN A 42 -3.70 -12.40 -13.01
C ASN A 42 -3.97 -11.23 -12.05
N VAL A 43 -3.78 -11.48 -10.75
CA VAL A 43 -3.99 -10.47 -9.70
C VAL A 43 -2.65 -9.90 -9.23
N ALA A 44 -2.64 -8.60 -8.93
CA ALA A 44 -1.47 -7.97 -8.35
C ALA A 44 -1.13 -8.57 -6.97
N SER A 45 0.15 -8.85 -6.73
CA SER A 45 0.60 -9.48 -5.48
C SER A 45 0.22 -8.69 -4.22
N LEU A 46 0.04 -7.37 -4.33
CA LEU A 46 -0.44 -6.53 -3.23
C LEU A 46 -1.91 -6.80 -2.89
N ALA A 47 -2.76 -6.98 -3.91
CA ALA A 47 -4.18 -7.31 -3.73
C ALA A 47 -4.35 -8.71 -3.12
N ASP A 48 -3.59 -9.70 -3.61
CA ASP A 48 -3.52 -11.05 -3.03
C ASP A 48 -3.11 -11.00 -1.55
N ALA A 49 -2.02 -10.29 -1.24
CA ALA A 49 -1.51 -10.18 0.12
C ALA A 49 -2.54 -9.54 1.06
N PHE A 50 -3.21 -8.47 0.62
CA PHE A 50 -4.25 -7.82 1.40
C PHE A 50 -5.45 -8.76 1.64
N ARG A 51 -5.90 -9.47 0.59
CA ARG A 51 -7.01 -10.42 0.71
C ARG A 51 -6.72 -11.50 1.74
N ASN A 52 -5.53 -12.09 1.71
CA ASN A 52 -5.14 -13.17 2.61
C ASN A 52 -5.15 -12.74 4.09
N ILE A 53 -5.00 -11.45 4.37
CA ILE A 53 -4.99 -10.91 5.73
C ILE A 53 -6.39 -10.41 6.13
N TYR A 54 -7.12 -9.76 5.22
CA TYR A 54 -8.32 -8.97 5.53
C TYR A 54 -9.54 -9.24 4.64
N GLY A 55 -9.34 -9.79 3.45
CA GLY A 55 -10.39 -9.94 2.43
C GLY A 55 -11.25 -11.19 2.58
N GLU A 56 -10.75 -12.27 3.20
CA GLU A 56 -11.57 -13.50 3.40
C GLU A 56 -12.82 -13.26 4.24
N GLU A 57 -12.79 -12.28 5.15
CA GLU A 57 -13.94 -11.90 5.97
C GLU A 57 -15.02 -11.15 5.17
N GLN A 58 -14.76 -10.73 3.92
CA GLN A 58 -15.65 -9.97 3.03
C GLN A 58 -16.22 -8.67 3.64
N GLN A 59 -15.50 -8.07 4.59
CA GLN A 59 -15.86 -6.81 5.25
C GLN A 59 -15.07 -5.61 4.70
N CYS A 60 -14.59 -5.73 3.47
CA CYS A 60 -13.79 -4.68 2.84
C CYS A 60 -14.66 -3.76 1.98
N SER A 61 -14.30 -2.49 2.00
CA SER A 61 -14.86 -1.43 1.18
C SER A 61 -13.77 -0.91 0.23
N TYR A 62 -14.18 -0.38 -0.93
CA TYR A 62 -13.26 0.32 -1.83
C TYR A 62 -13.86 1.63 -2.33
N GLN A 63 -12.99 2.56 -2.70
CA GLN A 63 -13.38 3.87 -3.22
C GLN A 63 -12.34 4.37 -4.22
N CYS A 64 -12.80 4.96 -5.32
CA CYS A 64 -11.94 5.69 -6.24
C CYS A 64 -11.60 7.06 -5.62
N VAL A 65 -10.31 7.40 -5.59
CA VAL A 65 -9.79 8.64 -5.02
C VAL A 65 -8.88 9.33 -6.03
N ASP A 66 -9.06 10.65 -6.15
CA ASP A 66 -8.20 11.51 -6.94
C ASP A 66 -7.21 12.21 -6.00
N ILE A 67 -5.91 12.03 -6.26
CA ILE A 67 -4.84 12.67 -5.48
C ILE A 67 -4.20 13.76 -6.33
N GLU A 68 -4.22 14.98 -5.79
CA GLU A 68 -3.55 16.11 -6.41
C GLU A 68 -2.11 16.22 -5.91
N ASN A 69 -1.17 15.72 -6.71
CA ASN A 69 0.26 15.69 -6.37
C ASN A 69 0.84 17.06 -6.02
N GLU A 70 0.31 18.14 -6.61
CA GLU A 70 0.68 19.52 -6.28
C GLU A 70 0.37 19.93 -4.84
N ASN A 71 -0.53 19.22 -4.17
CA ASN A 71 -0.87 19.43 -2.75
C ASN A 71 -0.13 18.45 -1.81
N SER A 72 0.77 17.62 -2.34
CA SER A 72 1.54 16.68 -1.53
C SER A 72 2.69 17.38 -0.80
N ILE A 73 2.95 16.96 0.44
CA ILE A 73 4.13 17.38 1.21
C ILE A 73 5.16 16.25 1.08
N PRO A 74 6.35 16.49 0.51
CA PRO A 74 7.39 15.48 0.44
C PRO A 74 7.88 15.12 1.85
N ILE A 75 8.10 13.83 2.08
CA ILE A 75 8.73 13.35 3.32
C ILE A 75 10.25 13.40 3.09
N GLU A 76 10.92 14.34 3.75
CA GLU A 76 12.38 14.42 3.76
C GLU A 76 12.92 13.44 4.82
N HIS A 77 13.77 12.50 4.40
CA HIS A 77 14.45 11.60 5.32
C HIS A 77 15.69 12.35 5.83
N ASP A 78 15.67 12.81 7.08
CA ASP A 78 16.80 13.50 7.69
C ASP A 78 17.92 12.47 7.94
N SER A 79 18.86 12.37 6.99
CA SER A 79 19.98 11.42 7.05
C SER A 79 21.05 11.80 8.07
N SER A 80 20.87 12.90 8.81
CA SER A 80 21.87 13.44 9.75
C SER A 80 21.81 12.85 11.18
N THR A 81 21.07 11.76 11.41
CA THR A 81 20.94 11.15 12.75
C THR A 81 21.58 9.77 12.89
N TRP A 82 22.33 9.33 11.87
CA TRP A 82 23.08 8.06 11.92
C TRP A 82 24.59 8.30 11.83
N ASP A 83 25.10 9.33 12.51
CA ASP A 83 26.48 9.32 13.00
C ASP A 83 26.53 8.42 14.25
N ASP A 84 26.26 7.13 14.04
CA ASP A 84 26.62 6.10 15.00
C ASP A 84 28.12 5.87 14.81
N ASP A 85 28.91 6.74 15.47
CA ASP A 85 30.32 6.55 15.81
C ASP A 85 30.45 5.21 16.58
N TRP A 86 30.48 4.10 15.85
CA TRP A 86 31.01 2.84 16.36
C TRP A 86 32.53 2.92 16.25
N ASP A 87 33.13 3.75 17.09
CA ASP A 87 34.53 3.63 17.46
C ASP A 87 34.68 2.28 18.20
N TYR A 88 34.97 1.24 17.43
CA TYR A 88 35.48 -0.03 17.91
C TYR A 88 36.92 0.21 18.40
N GLU A 89 37.08 0.86 19.56
CA GLU A 89 38.29 0.71 20.35
C GLU A 89 38.25 -0.69 20.96
N ASP A 90 38.87 -1.64 20.26
CA ASP A 90 39.21 -2.95 20.82
C ASP A 90 40.29 -2.77 21.89
N ALA A 91 39.83 -2.38 23.08
CA ALA A 91 40.63 -2.23 24.28
C ALA A 91 40.87 -3.61 24.91
N ASN A 92 42.12 -4.08 24.78
CA ASN A 92 42.80 -5.05 25.63
C ASN A 92 42.14 -6.44 25.81
N ASN A 93 42.82 -7.50 25.33
CA ASN A 93 43.71 -8.34 26.15
C ASN A 93 44.06 -9.67 25.46
#